data_AF-A0A7C3WE38-F1
#
_entry.id   AF-A0A7C3WE38-F1
#
_cell.length_a   1.000
_cell.length_b   1.000
_cell.length_c   1.000
_cell.angle_alpha   90.00
_cell.angle_beta   90.00
_cell.angle_gamma   90.00
#
_symmetry.space_group_name_H-M   'P 1'
#
loop_
_entity.id
_entity.type
_entity.pdbx_description
1 polymer ?
#
loop_
_entity_poly.entity_id
_entity_poly.type
_entity_poly.pdbx_seq_one_letter_code
_entity_poly.pdbx_strand_id
1 'polypeptide(L)'
;MAILSERDRRKLQEIFRSRLVNPVRLVLFTKEQRLVWTPWDQPCQFCKETEQLVKELSEVSPLIEAEVHDFDRESELAEQYGVDKVPAIIVTDGDGRMNIRFFGIPAGLEFTTLIEDILMVSQGKTNLSEDVRAKIKAIDKPVHIQVFVTPTCPYCPRAVLTAHQFAMENPNIVADMVEATEFPELAERYGVFAVPKVVINDAVSFEGALPEHLFALYVLKAVDQLSGEEKREFEEVDRQLRGMTDEWEHEHHHDHDEFEHEHHFHRYEH
;
A
#
# COMPACT_ATOMS: atom_id res chain seq x y z
N MET A 1 9.47 21.53 10.75
CA MET A 1 8.34 22.31 10.18
C MET A 1 7.15 21.39 10.17
N ALA A 2 5.96 21.86 10.57
CA ALA A 2 4.76 21.00 10.59
C ALA A 2 4.54 20.36 9.21
N ILE A 3 4.17 19.08 9.18
CA ILE A 3 3.82 18.37 7.94
C ILE A 3 2.43 18.84 7.48
N LEU A 4 1.48 18.94 8.41
CA LEU A 4 0.13 19.41 8.14
C LEU A 4 0.08 20.94 8.20
N SER A 5 -0.47 21.54 7.14
CA SER A 5 -0.78 22.96 7.16
C SER A 5 -1.91 23.24 8.16
N GLU A 6 -1.98 24.46 8.70
CA GLU A 6 -3.06 24.90 9.59
C GLU A 6 -4.45 24.75 8.93
N ARG A 7 -4.52 24.94 7.61
CA ARG A 7 -5.74 24.74 6.83
C ARG A 7 -6.17 23.28 6.83
N ASP A 8 -5.23 22.35 6.63
CA ASP A 8 -5.52 20.92 6.57
C ASP A 8 -5.85 20.39 7.96
N ARG A 9 -5.16 20.87 9.00
CA ARG A 9 -5.47 20.55 10.39
C ARG A 9 -6.92 20.86 10.73
N ARG A 10 -7.42 22.05 10.37
CA ARG A 10 -8.83 22.44 10.61
C ARG A 10 -9.83 21.54 9.89
N LYS A 11 -9.56 21.19 8.63
CA LYS A 11 -10.42 20.27 7.88
C LYS A 11 -10.44 18.88 8.51
N LEU A 12 -9.27 18.37 8.90
CA LEU A 12 -9.17 17.07 9.57
C LEU A 12 -9.90 17.08 10.92
N GLN A 13 -9.81 18.16 11.69
CA GLN A 13 -10.60 18.31 12.93
C GLN A 13 -12.11 18.20 12.67
N GLU A 14 -12.61 18.84 11.61
CA GLU A 14 -14.03 18.77 11.24
C GLU A 14 -14.45 17.36 10.79
N ILE A 15 -13.64 16.73 9.94
CA ILE A 15 -13.84 15.37 9.45
C ILE A 15 -13.84 14.38 10.61
N PHE A 16 -12.82 14.42 11.46
CA PHE A 16 -12.66 13.48 12.57
C PHE A 16 -13.72 13.66 13.63
N ARG A 17 -14.10 14.89 13.95
CA ARG A 17 -15.18 15.15 14.92
C ARG A 17 -16.54 14.60 14.44
N SER A 18 -16.77 14.55 13.14
CA SER A 18 -18.06 14.14 12.57
C SER A 18 -18.12 12.66 12.17
N ARG A 19 -16.99 12.07 11.77
CA ARG A 19 -16.94 10.71 11.19
C ARG A 19 -16.25 9.66 12.07
N LEU A 20 -15.43 10.02 13.06
CA LEU A 20 -14.87 9.02 13.98
C LEU A 20 -15.93 8.56 14.98
N VAL A 21 -15.95 7.25 15.25
CA VAL A 21 -16.89 6.60 16.15
C VAL A 21 -16.16 5.93 17.30
N ASN A 22 -15.18 5.07 17.00
CA ASN A 22 -14.36 4.39 17.99
C ASN A 22 -12.91 4.88 17.96
N PRO A 23 -12.14 4.70 19.06
CA PRO A 23 -10.71 4.98 19.07
C PRO A 23 -9.96 4.17 18.01
N VAL A 24 -8.97 4.79 17.39
CA VAL A 24 -8.04 4.20 16.43
C VAL A 24 -6.65 4.45 16.94
N ARG A 25 -5.79 3.44 16.79
CA ARG A 25 -4.39 3.54 17.18
C ARG A 25 -3.51 3.41 15.95
N LEU A 26 -2.57 4.32 15.85
CA LEU A 26 -1.51 4.32 14.84
C LEU A 26 -0.24 3.83 15.53
N VAL A 27 0.12 2.57 15.29
CA VAL A 27 1.37 1.99 15.78
C VAL A 27 2.42 2.21 14.72
N LEU A 28 3.43 3.02 15.04
CA LEU A 28 4.53 3.36 14.14
C LEU A 28 5.80 2.65 14.58
N PHE A 29 6.40 1.91 13.66
CA PHE A 29 7.80 1.49 13.77
C PHE A 29 8.67 2.42 12.94
N THR A 30 9.68 2.98 13.60
CA THR A 30 10.62 3.94 13.00
C THR A 30 12.05 3.63 13.46
N LYS A 31 13.02 4.33 12.90
CA LYS A 31 14.42 4.31 13.34
C LYS A 31 14.91 5.73 13.49
N GLU A 32 15.62 5.98 14.57
CA GLU A 32 16.34 7.23 14.73
C GLU A 32 17.52 7.28 13.75
N GLN A 33 17.71 8.41 13.07
CA GLN A 33 18.85 8.58 12.18
C GLN A 33 20.14 8.56 13.02
N ARG A 34 20.89 7.45 12.95
CA ARG A 34 22.19 7.34 13.61
C ARG A 34 23.18 8.30 12.94
N LEU A 35 23.81 9.15 13.75
CA LEU A 35 24.88 10.07 13.31
C LEU A 35 26.15 9.35 12.86
N VAL A 36 26.28 8.06 13.22
CA VAL A 36 27.40 7.20 12.82
C VAL A 36 26.89 6.26 11.73
N TRP A 37 27.39 6.46 10.51
CA TRP A 37 27.15 5.53 9.41
C TRP A 37 27.91 4.23 9.68
N THR A 38 27.19 3.12 9.78
CA THR A 38 27.79 1.78 9.71
C THR A 38 27.39 1.11 8.39
N PRO A 39 28.21 0.19 7.84
CA PRO A 39 27.88 -0.52 6.61
C PRO A 39 26.59 -1.35 6.66
N TRP A 40 26.03 -1.57 7.86
CA TRP A 40 24.84 -2.37 8.11
C TRP A 40 23.62 -1.52 8.47
N ASP A 41 23.79 -0.20 8.68
CA ASP A 41 22.68 0.72 8.92
C ASP A 41 22.11 1.16 7.56
N GLN A 42 20.96 0.60 7.19
CA GLN A 42 20.17 1.12 6.09
C GLN A 42 19.49 2.43 6.54
N PRO A 43 19.78 3.57 5.91
CA PRO A 43 19.21 4.84 6.33
C PRO A 43 17.71 4.84 6.03
N CYS A 44 16.90 5.04 7.07
CA CYS A 44 15.48 5.30 6.88
C CYS A 44 15.29 6.76 6.46
N GLN A 45 15.03 6.98 5.17
CA GLN A 45 14.95 8.33 4.59
C GLN A 45 13.82 9.16 5.19
N PHE A 46 12.62 8.58 5.34
CA PHE A 46 11.41 9.30 5.76
C PHE A 46 10.88 8.92 7.15
N CYS A 47 11.70 8.26 7.98
CA CYS A 47 11.29 7.87 9.35
C CYS A 47 10.88 9.06 10.20
N LYS A 48 11.63 10.17 10.11
CA LYS A 48 11.37 11.39 10.89
C LYS A 48 10.08 12.07 10.45
N GLU A 49 9.87 12.20 9.14
CA GLU A 49 8.69 12.80 8.54
C GLU A 49 7.44 11.97 8.86
N THR A 50 7.55 10.64 8.79
CA THR A 50 6.45 9.72 9.12
C THR A 50 6.10 9.78 10.60
N GLU A 51 7.09 9.83 11.49
CA GLU A 51 6.86 10.03 12.93
C GLU A 51 6.17 11.36 13.23
N GLN A 52 6.62 12.42 12.57
CA GLN A 52 6.01 13.73 12.71
C GLN A 52 4.55 13.73 12.21
N LEU A 53 4.28 13.10 11.07
CA LEU A 53 2.93 12.95 10.52
C LEU A 53 1.99 12.24 11.49
N VAL A 54 2.40 11.08 12.03
CA VAL A 54 1.62 10.28 12.97
C VAL A 54 1.33 11.07 14.26
N LYS A 55 2.35 11.75 14.79
CA LYS A 55 2.19 12.63 15.97
C LYS A 55 1.19 13.75 15.70
N GLU A 56 1.33 14.46 14.58
CA GLU A 56 0.42 15.55 14.22
C GLU A 56 -1.03 15.06 14.06
N LEU A 57 -1.25 13.86 13.50
CA LEU A 57 -2.59 13.25 13.39
C LEU A 57 -3.20 12.93 14.76
N SER A 58 -2.42 12.39 15.70
CA SER A 58 -2.89 12.10 17.08
C SER A 58 -3.31 13.35 17.84
N GLU A 59 -2.69 14.51 17.56
CA GLU A 59 -3.07 15.77 18.19
C GLU A 59 -4.32 16.42 17.56
N VAL A 60 -4.76 15.95 16.39
CA VAL A 60 -5.95 16.49 15.70
C VAL A 60 -7.23 16.01 16.39
N SER A 61 -7.24 14.77 16.90
CA SER A 61 -8.42 14.14 17.51
C SER A 61 -8.06 13.29 18.72
N PRO A 62 -8.78 13.40 19.85
CA PRO A 62 -8.55 12.56 21.02
C PRO A 62 -8.89 11.08 20.80
N LEU A 63 -9.54 10.74 19.68
CA LEU A 63 -9.82 9.35 19.30
C LEU A 63 -8.69 8.70 18.51
N ILE A 64 -7.61 9.43 18.22
CA ILE A 64 -6.45 8.89 17.50
C ILE A 64 -5.29 8.80 18.50
N GLU A 65 -4.91 7.58 18.85
CA GLU A 65 -3.74 7.29 19.68
C GLU A 65 -2.54 7.02 18.79
N ALA A 66 -1.36 7.52 19.15
CA ALA A 66 -0.11 7.21 18.47
C ALA A 66 0.82 6.46 19.42
N GLU A 67 1.31 5.30 18.98
CA GLU A 67 2.35 4.52 19.64
C GLU A 67 3.57 4.49 18.72
N VAL A 68 4.75 4.87 19.22
CA VAL A 68 5.97 4.95 18.43
C VAL A 68 7.01 4.01 19.03
N HIS A 69 7.50 3.09 18.20
CA HIS A 69 8.43 2.04 18.57
C HIS A 69 9.70 2.13 17.71
N ASP A 70 10.84 1.84 18.33
CA ASP A 70 12.11 1.73 17.61
C ASP A 70 12.27 0.30 17.06
N PHE A 71 12.37 0.18 15.74
CA PHE A 71 12.43 -1.12 15.06
C PHE A 71 13.63 -1.97 15.45
N ASP A 72 14.79 -1.37 15.71
CA ASP A 72 16.00 -2.13 16.06
C ASP A 72 15.96 -2.58 17.53
N ARG A 73 15.46 -1.71 18.42
CA ARG A 73 15.45 -1.96 19.87
C ARG A 73 14.29 -2.83 20.31
N GLU A 74 13.19 -2.82 19.57
CA GLU A 74 11.95 -3.53 19.88
C GLU A 74 11.63 -4.57 18.78
N SER A 75 12.65 -5.30 18.34
CA SER A 75 12.56 -6.25 17.23
C SER A 75 11.54 -7.38 17.46
N GLU A 76 11.40 -7.88 18.69
CA GLU A 76 10.37 -8.88 19.05
C GLU A 76 8.95 -8.33 18.87
N LEU A 77 8.75 -7.03 19.14
CA LEU A 77 7.47 -6.38 18.92
C LEU A 77 7.24 -6.14 17.43
N ALA A 78 8.25 -5.70 16.68
CA ALA A 78 8.17 -5.56 15.24
C ALA A 78 7.76 -6.87 14.55
N GLU A 79 8.35 -8.00 14.97
CA GLU A 79 8.00 -9.33 14.46
C GLU A 79 6.53 -9.70 14.75
N GLN A 80 6.01 -9.37 15.94
CA GLN A 80 4.60 -9.61 16.29
C GLN A 80 3.62 -8.85 15.39
N TYR A 81 3.98 -7.64 14.96
CA TYR A 81 3.20 -6.84 14.01
C TYR A 81 3.50 -7.21 12.54
N GLY A 82 4.39 -8.19 12.31
CA GLY A 82 4.85 -8.58 10.98
C GLY A 82 5.58 -7.46 10.24
N VAL A 83 6.25 -6.59 10.98
CA VAL A 83 7.03 -5.47 10.44
C VAL A 83 8.44 -5.96 10.17
N ASP A 84 8.84 -5.90 8.92
CA ASP A 84 10.16 -6.32 8.40
C ASP A 84 10.96 -5.15 7.82
N LYS A 85 10.36 -3.98 7.67
CA LYS A 85 10.95 -2.77 7.10
C LYS A 85 10.30 -1.50 7.67
N VAL A 86 10.99 -0.37 7.56
CA VAL A 86 10.59 0.93 8.14
C VAL A 86 10.73 2.07 7.14
N PRO A 87 9.96 3.17 7.28
CA PRO A 87 8.94 3.38 8.32
C PRO A 87 7.71 2.49 8.09
N ALA A 88 7.06 2.06 9.18
CA ALA A 88 5.86 1.24 9.09
C ALA A 88 4.75 1.75 10.02
N ILE A 89 3.58 2.07 9.46
CA ILE A 89 2.38 2.45 10.22
C ILE A 89 1.39 1.30 10.18
N ILE A 90 0.91 0.87 11.33
CA ILE A 90 -0.19 -0.07 11.48
C ILE A 90 -1.40 0.71 11.97
N VAL A 91 -2.51 0.59 11.23
CA VAL A 91 -3.79 1.20 11.60
C VAL A 91 -4.65 0.14 12.27
N THR A 92 -4.74 0.20 13.60
CA THR A 92 -5.48 -0.78 14.41
C THR A 92 -6.62 -0.12 15.16
N ASP A 93 -7.63 -0.92 15.49
CA ASP A 93 -8.65 -0.53 16.47
C ASP A 93 -8.23 -0.93 17.89
N GLY A 94 -9.12 -0.69 18.86
CA GLY A 94 -8.92 -1.07 20.26
C GLY A 94 -8.87 -2.59 20.53
N ASP A 95 -9.24 -3.42 19.56
CA ASP A 95 -9.21 -4.88 19.65
C ASP A 95 -7.90 -5.50 19.14
N GLY A 96 -6.97 -4.67 18.64
CA GLY A 96 -5.62 -5.11 18.24
C GLY A 96 -5.56 -5.76 16.86
N ARG A 97 -6.41 -5.36 15.89
CA ARG A 97 -6.27 -5.77 14.49
C ARG A 97 -5.00 -5.18 13.85
N MET A 98 -4.03 -6.01 13.48
CA MET A 98 -2.72 -5.59 12.97
C MET A 98 -2.55 -5.72 11.45
N ASN A 99 -3.64 -5.93 10.71
CA ASN A 99 -3.58 -6.44 9.35
C ASN A 99 -3.71 -5.36 8.25
N ILE A 100 -3.74 -4.08 8.61
CA ILE A 100 -3.64 -2.93 7.70
C ILE A 100 -2.33 -2.22 7.97
N ARG A 101 -1.44 -2.19 6.97
CA ARG A 101 -0.07 -1.71 7.16
C ARG A 101 0.36 -0.81 6.02
N PHE A 102 1.10 0.24 6.36
CA PHE A 102 1.76 1.12 5.43
C PHE A 102 3.25 0.98 5.63
N PHE A 103 3.97 0.57 4.59
CA PHE A 103 5.43 0.60 4.53
C PHE A 103 5.85 1.77 3.65
N GLY A 104 6.62 2.69 4.23
CA GLY A 104 6.95 3.97 3.62
C GLY A 104 6.02 5.09 4.10
N ILE A 105 6.36 6.33 3.79
CA ILE A 105 5.57 7.50 4.15
C ILE A 105 4.28 7.55 3.28
N PRO A 106 3.08 7.58 3.87
CA PRO A 106 1.84 7.76 3.13
C PRO A 106 1.66 9.24 2.77
N ALA A 107 2.52 9.73 1.87
CA ALA A 107 2.53 11.10 1.40
C ALA A 107 1.71 11.27 0.10
N GLY A 108 1.52 12.53 -0.31
CA GLY A 108 0.82 12.85 -1.56
C GLY A 108 -0.63 12.36 -1.53
N LEU A 109 -1.01 11.55 -2.52
CA LEU A 109 -2.37 11.01 -2.61
C LEU A 109 -2.63 9.92 -1.57
N GLU A 110 -1.61 9.20 -1.12
CA GLU A 110 -1.75 8.17 -0.08
C GLU A 110 -1.98 8.74 1.31
N PHE A 111 -1.74 10.04 1.52
CA PHE A 111 -2.19 10.70 2.74
C PHE A 111 -3.71 10.57 2.88
N THR A 112 -4.46 10.73 1.79
CA THR A 112 -5.92 10.56 1.83
C THR A 112 -6.33 9.12 2.09
N THR A 113 -5.55 8.15 1.62
CA THR A 113 -5.75 6.73 1.94
C THR A 113 -5.63 6.48 3.44
N LEU A 114 -4.56 6.98 4.09
CA LEU A 114 -4.40 6.87 5.54
C LEU A 114 -5.58 7.49 6.30
N ILE A 115 -6.07 8.66 5.87
CA ILE A 115 -7.24 9.28 6.50
C ILE A 115 -8.49 8.41 6.37
N GLU A 116 -8.77 7.87 5.18
CA GLU A 116 -9.94 7.00 4.99
C GLU A 116 -9.80 5.67 5.74
N ASP A 117 -8.60 5.08 5.84
CA ASP A 117 -8.37 3.89 6.67
C ASP A 117 -8.62 4.15 8.15
N ILE A 118 -8.17 5.29 8.69
CA ILE A 118 -8.47 5.70 10.07
C ILE A 118 -10.00 5.78 10.27
N LEU A 119 -10.73 6.40 9.34
CA LEU A 119 -12.18 6.52 9.42
C LEU A 119 -12.86 5.16 9.32
N MET A 120 -12.40 4.32 8.39
CA MET A 120 -12.94 2.99 8.14
C MET A 120 -12.76 2.08 9.36
N VAL A 121 -11.55 2.04 9.92
CA VAL A 121 -11.22 1.28 11.14
C VAL A 121 -12.02 1.80 12.32
N SER A 122 -12.12 3.11 12.50
CA SER A 122 -12.93 3.73 13.56
C SER A 122 -14.41 3.33 13.47
N GLN A 123 -14.95 3.26 12.25
CA GLN A 123 -16.36 2.92 12.01
C GLN A 123 -16.61 1.42 12.05
N GLY A 124 -15.59 0.59 11.87
CA GLY A 124 -15.69 -0.87 11.78
C GLY A 124 -16.52 -1.32 10.57
N LYS A 125 -16.51 -0.56 9.47
CA LYS A 125 -17.31 -0.84 8.27
C LYS A 125 -16.51 -0.59 7.00
N THR A 126 -16.59 -1.53 6.07
CA THR A 126 -16.08 -1.38 4.71
C THR A 126 -17.21 -1.06 3.73
N ASN A 127 -16.88 -0.53 2.56
CA ASN A 127 -17.80 -0.20 1.47
C ASN A 127 -17.90 -1.29 0.39
N LEU A 128 -17.37 -2.49 0.66
CA LEU A 128 -17.45 -3.63 -0.26
C LEU A 128 -18.90 -4.04 -0.51
N SER A 129 -19.20 -4.45 -1.75
CA SER A 129 -20.46 -5.10 -2.11
C SER A 129 -20.67 -6.38 -1.30
N GLU A 130 -21.94 -6.76 -1.11
CA GLU A 130 -22.29 -7.93 -0.30
C GLU A 130 -21.70 -9.23 -0.83
N ASP A 131 -21.67 -9.40 -2.16
CA ASP A 131 -21.06 -10.57 -2.82
C ASP A 131 -19.56 -10.68 -2.54
N VAL A 132 -18.83 -9.58 -2.78
CA VAL A 132 -17.38 -9.54 -2.54
C VAL A 132 -17.08 -9.75 -1.06
N ARG A 133 -17.81 -9.07 -0.17
CA ARG A 133 -17.66 -9.24 1.28
C ARG A 133 -17.87 -10.69 1.71
N ALA A 134 -18.89 -11.37 1.17
CA ALA A 134 -19.17 -12.78 1.49
C ALA A 134 -18.03 -13.69 1.04
N LYS A 135 -17.52 -13.50 -0.18
CA LYS A 135 -16.36 -14.24 -0.72
C LYS A 135 -15.12 -14.03 0.12
N ILE A 136 -14.80 -12.78 0.45
CA ILE A 136 -13.63 -12.43 1.25
C ILE A 136 -13.71 -13.05 2.65
N LYS A 137 -14.89 -13.02 3.30
CA LYS A 137 -15.10 -13.65 4.61
C LYS A 137 -14.95 -15.17 4.60
N ALA A 138 -15.19 -15.82 3.46
CA ALA A 138 -15.12 -17.27 3.34
C ALA A 138 -13.67 -17.80 3.21
N ILE A 139 -12.68 -16.92 2.99
CA ILE A 139 -11.27 -17.32 2.88
C ILE A 139 -10.77 -17.87 4.22
N ASP A 140 -10.28 -19.10 4.20
CA ASP A 140 -9.85 -19.86 5.39
C ASP A 140 -8.32 -20.10 5.42
N LYS A 141 -7.60 -19.53 4.45
CA LYS A 141 -6.14 -19.59 4.35
C LYS A 141 -5.50 -18.22 4.48
N PRO A 142 -4.24 -18.13 4.96
CA PRO A 142 -3.51 -16.88 5.00
C PRO A 142 -3.36 -16.22 3.62
N VAL A 143 -3.59 -14.92 3.56
CA VAL A 143 -3.38 -14.06 2.40
C VAL A 143 -2.54 -12.87 2.82
N HIS A 144 -1.48 -12.62 2.09
CA HIS A 144 -0.69 -11.40 2.18
C HIS A 144 -0.80 -10.66 0.85
N ILE A 145 -1.34 -9.44 0.91
CA ILE A 145 -1.53 -8.54 -0.23
C ILE A 145 -0.52 -7.40 -0.09
N GLN A 146 0.27 -7.16 -1.12
CA GLN A 146 1.18 -6.03 -1.20
C GLN A 146 0.76 -5.14 -2.37
N VAL A 147 0.49 -3.87 -2.10
CA VAL A 147 0.11 -2.87 -3.09
C VAL A 147 1.25 -1.86 -3.19
N PHE A 148 2.03 -1.95 -4.25
CA PHE A 148 3.10 -1.01 -4.57
C PHE A 148 2.52 0.26 -5.16
N VAL A 149 2.93 1.41 -4.63
CA VAL A 149 2.41 2.73 -4.98
C VAL A 149 3.53 3.75 -5.13
N THR A 150 3.18 4.92 -5.65
CA THR A 150 4.01 6.14 -5.53
C THR A 150 3.13 7.32 -5.08
N PRO A 151 3.68 8.35 -4.41
CA PRO A 151 2.89 9.43 -3.82
C PRO A 151 2.03 10.23 -4.81
N THR A 152 2.36 10.20 -6.10
CA THR A 152 1.68 10.97 -7.16
C THR A 152 0.71 10.14 -7.99
N CYS A 153 0.65 8.83 -7.77
CA CYS A 153 -0.20 7.90 -8.52
C CYS A 153 -1.70 8.09 -8.21
N PRO A 154 -2.53 8.51 -9.17
CA PRO A 154 -3.94 8.81 -8.91
C PRO A 154 -4.82 7.58 -8.70
N TYR A 155 -4.35 6.42 -9.14
CA TYR A 155 -5.10 5.16 -9.04
C TYR A 155 -4.72 4.33 -7.83
N CYS A 156 -3.58 4.60 -7.22
CA CYS A 156 -3.02 3.83 -6.11
C CYS A 156 -3.92 3.83 -4.86
N PRO A 157 -4.53 4.97 -4.45
CA PRO A 157 -5.43 4.98 -3.29
C PRO A 157 -6.58 3.97 -3.41
N ARG A 158 -7.11 3.77 -4.63
CA ARG A 158 -8.21 2.82 -4.85
C ARG A 158 -7.78 1.37 -4.63
N ALA A 159 -6.59 1.00 -5.10
CA ALA A 159 -6.07 -0.35 -4.94
C ALA A 159 -5.76 -0.64 -3.45
N VAL A 160 -5.11 0.31 -2.78
CA VAL A 160 -4.77 0.22 -1.34
C VAL A 160 -6.04 0.11 -0.50
N LEU A 161 -7.01 1.01 -0.67
CA LEU A 161 -8.27 0.96 0.06
C LEU A 161 -9.04 -0.34 -0.18
N THR A 162 -8.97 -0.93 -1.36
CA THR A 162 -9.63 -2.23 -1.63
C THR A 162 -8.92 -3.35 -0.85
N ALA A 163 -7.58 -3.38 -0.86
CA ALA A 163 -6.80 -4.35 -0.12
C ALA A 163 -7.02 -4.24 1.40
N HIS A 164 -7.01 -3.01 1.94
CA HIS A 164 -7.25 -2.76 3.36
C HIS A 164 -8.69 -3.12 3.77
N GLN A 165 -9.68 -2.89 2.90
CA GLN A 165 -11.04 -3.38 3.15
C GLN A 165 -11.11 -4.91 3.21
N PHE A 166 -10.36 -5.63 2.35
CA PHE A 166 -10.31 -7.09 2.43
C PHE A 166 -9.69 -7.57 3.75
N ALA A 167 -8.61 -6.93 4.19
CA ALA A 167 -8.02 -7.18 5.51
C ALA A 167 -9.03 -6.92 6.63
N MET A 168 -9.79 -5.82 6.58
CA MET A 168 -10.81 -5.54 7.60
C MET A 168 -11.91 -6.60 7.69
N GLU A 169 -12.30 -7.22 6.58
CA GLU A 169 -13.37 -8.22 6.58
C GLU A 169 -12.89 -9.63 6.97
N ASN A 170 -11.59 -9.92 6.90
CA ASN A 170 -11.07 -11.26 7.19
C ASN A 170 -9.70 -11.21 7.90
N PRO A 171 -9.57 -11.78 9.13
CA PRO A 171 -8.32 -11.79 9.90
C PRO A 171 -7.20 -12.62 9.27
N ASN A 172 -7.50 -13.51 8.31
CA ASN A 172 -6.48 -14.25 7.57
C ASN A 172 -5.81 -13.39 6.49
N ILE A 173 -6.33 -12.20 6.19
CA ILE A 173 -5.83 -11.31 5.17
C ILE A 173 -5.06 -10.18 5.82
N VAL A 174 -3.80 -10.03 5.41
CA VAL A 174 -2.94 -8.90 5.75
C VAL A 174 -2.67 -8.12 4.48
N ALA A 175 -2.83 -6.80 4.54
CA ALA A 175 -2.67 -5.92 3.40
C ALA A 175 -1.69 -4.79 3.70
N ASP A 176 -0.76 -4.63 2.77
CA ASP A 176 0.37 -3.71 2.85
C ASP A 176 0.28 -2.70 1.71
N MET A 177 0.24 -1.41 2.03
CA MET A 177 0.70 -0.37 1.12
C MET A 177 2.23 -0.32 1.16
N VAL A 178 2.89 -0.31 0.00
CA VAL A 178 4.35 -0.25 -0.11
C VAL A 178 4.76 0.91 -1.01
N GLU A 179 5.46 1.90 -0.47
CA GLU A 179 5.98 3.01 -1.25
C GLU A 179 7.20 2.53 -2.05
N ALA A 180 7.06 2.43 -3.37
CA ALA A 180 8.04 1.74 -4.20
C ALA A 180 9.39 2.45 -4.28
N THR A 181 9.42 3.79 -4.14
CA THR A 181 10.67 4.56 -4.22
C THR A 181 11.54 4.46 -2.96
N GLU A 182 10.93 4.20 -1.80
CA GLU A 182 11.59 3.93 -0.53
C GLU A 182 12.14 2.50 -0.42
N PHE A 183 11.52 1.55 -1.13
CA PHE A 183 11.93 0.14 -1.14
C PHE A 183 12.31 -0.34 -2.56
N PRO A 184 13.35 0.25 -3.20
CA PRO A 184 13.68 -0.04 -4.59
C PRO A 184 14.07 -1.51 -4.82
N GLU A 185 14.77 -2.13 -3.87
CA GLU A 185 15.12 -3.57 -3.96
C GLU A 185 13.88 -4.47 -3.98
N LEU A 186 12.85 -4.08 -3.23
CA LEU A 186 11.58 -4.81 -3.18
C LEU A 186 10.79 -4.57 -4.47
N ALA A 187 10.75 -3.33 -4.96
CA ALA A 187 10.14 -2.98 -6.22
C ALA A 187 10.79 -3.73 -7.40
N GLU A 188 12.12 -3.83 -7.42
CA GLU A 188 12.87 -4.60 -8.42
C GLU A 188 12.55 -6.09 -8.34
N ARG A 189 12.54 -6.67 -7.12
CA ARG A 189 12.22 -8.09 -6.90
C ARG A 189 10.88 -8.51 -7.52
N TYR A 190 9.87 -7.64 -7.45
CA TYR A 190 8.54 -7.90 -8.00
C TYR A 190 8.31 -7.29 -9.39
N GLY A 191 9.34 -6.74 -10.02
CA GLY A 191 9.25 -6.12 -11.34
C GLY A 191 8.21 -4.99 -11.39
N VAL A 192 8.23 -4.09 -10.41
CA VAL A 192 7.31 -2.94 -10.34
C VAL A 192 7.77 -1.88 -11.34
N PHE A 193 7.21 -1.93 -12.55
CA PHE A 193 7.43 -0.91 -13.60
C PHE A 193 6.32 0.14 -13.64
N ALA A 194 5.09 -0.26 -13.31
CA ALA A 194 3.95 0.62 -13.18
C ALA A 194 3.27 0.44 -11.82
N VAL A 195 2.56 1.47 -11.38
CA VAL A 195 1.79 1.48 -10.13
C VAL A 195 0.32 1.90 -10.38
N PRO A 196 -0.64 1.39 -9.58
CA PRO A 196 -0.44 0.42 -8.52
C PRO A 196 -0.11 -0.97 -9.08
N LYS A 197 0.83 -1.67 -8.45
CA LYS A 197 1.08 -3.10 -8.69
C LYS A 197 0.69 -3.87 -7.45
N VAL A 198 -0.17 -4.87 -7.62
CA VAL A 198 -0.63 -5.72 -6.54
C VAL A 198 0.04 -7.08 -6.66
N VAL A 199 0.62 -7.56 -5.57
CA VAL A 199 1.20 -8.90 -5.43
C VAL A 199 0.49 -9.61 -4.29
N ILE A 200 0.10 -10.86 -4.49
CA ILE A 200 -0.64 -11.65 -3.49
C ILE A 200 0.04 -13.01 -3.29
N ASN A 201 0.43 -13.30 -2.04
CA ASN A 201 1.11 -14.53 -1.62
C ASN A 201 2.32 -14.93 -2.49
N ASP A 202 3.04 -13.95 -3.07
CA ASP A 202 4.11 -14.17 -4.06
C ASP A 202 3.70 -15.04 -5.27
N ALA A 203 2.40 -15.26 -5.48
CA ALA A 203 1.87 -16.29 -6.37
C ALA A 203 1.14 -15.70 -7.58
N VAL A 204 0.42 -14.59 -7.37
CA VAL A 204 -0.30 -13.88 -8.43
C VAL A 204 -0.07 -12.38 -8.28
N SER A 205 -0.12 -11.67 -9.41
CA SER A 205 0.01 -10.22 -9.43
C SER A 205 -0.80 -9.61 -10.57
N PHE A 206 -1.15 -8.34 -10.42
CA PHE A 206 -1.75 -7.53 -11.47
C PHE A 206 -1.36 -6.05 -11.32
N GLU A 207 -1.56 -5.29 -12.38
CA GLU A 207 -1.30 -3.85 -12.40
C GLU A 207 -2.60 -3.07 -12.61
N GLY A 208 -2.65 -1.85 -12.08
CA GLY A 208 -3.81 -0.97 -12.15
C GLY A 208 -4.83 -1.17 -11.02
N ALA A 209 -5.77 -0.23 -10.95
CA ALA A 209 -6.82 -0.23 -9.94
C ALA A 209 -8.04 -1.02 -10.42
N LEU A 210 -7.97 -2.35 -10.28
CA LEU A 210 -9.08 -3.24 -10.61
C LEU A 210 -10.33 -2.95 -9.76
N PRO A 211 -11.54 -3.16 -10.32
CA PRO A 211 -12.75 -3.26 -9.52
C PRO A 211 -12.65 -4.35 -8.44
N GLU A 212 -13.32 -4.15 -7.31
CA GLU A 212 -13.24 -5.05 -6.14
C GLU A 212 -13.58 -6.52 -6.44
N HIS A 213 -14.52 -6.79 -7.36
CA HIS A 213 -14.88 -8.17 -7.72
C HIS A 213 -13.73 -8.89 -8.43
N LEU A 214 -13.03 -8.21 -9.35
CA LEU A 214 -11.87 -8.79 -10.03
C LEU A 214 -10.69 -8.95 -9.07
N PHE A 215 -10.46 -7.99 -8.18
CA PHE A 215 -9.44 -8.13 -7.14
C PHE A 215 -9.75 -9.36 -6.24
N ALA A 216 -11.01 -9.54 -5.82
CA ALA A 216 -11.40 -10.71 -5.04
C ALA A 216 -11.11 -12.04 -5.76
N LEU A 217 -11.26 -12.11 -7.09
CA LEU A 217 -10.85 -13.30 -7.87
C LEU A 217 -9.35 -13.58 -7.77
N TYR A 218 -8.50 -12.55 -7.85
CA TYR A 218 -7.05 -12.71 -7.66
C TYR A 218 -6.71 -13.20 -6.24
N VAL A 219 -7.40 -12.67 -5.21
CA VAL A 219 -7.23 -13.14 -3.84
C VAL A 219 -7.63 -14.62 -3.71
N LEU A 220 -8.81 -15.00 -4.19
CA LEU A 220 -9.29 -16.39 -4.16
C LEU A 220 -8.39 -17.33 -4.97
N LYS A 221 -7.82 -16.85 -6.08
CA LYS A 221 -6.85 -17.60 -6.89
C LYS A 221 -5.59 -17.90 -6.07
N ALA A 222 -5.06 -16.92 -5.36
CA ALA A 222 -3.83 -17.03 -4.58
C ALA A 222 -3.91 -18.12 -3.48
N VAL A 223 -5.13 -18.47 -3.04
CA VAL A 223 -5.39 -19.51 -2.04
C VAL A 223 -6.08 -20.76 -2.61
N ASP A 224 -6.22 -20.85 -3.94
CA ASP A 224 -6.92 -21.93 -4.67
C ASP A 224 -8.34 -22.22 -4.12
N GLN A 225 -9.10 -21.14 -3.85
CA GLN A 225 -10.49 -21.18 -3.37
C GLN A 225 -11.51 -20.71 -4.41
N LEU A 226 -11.13 -20.57 -5.68
CA LEU A 226 -12.06 -20.24 -6.75
C LEU A 226 -13.04 -21.39 -7.01
N SER A 227 -14.31 -21.08 -7.18
CA SER A 227 -15.31 -21.99 -7.75
C SER A 227 -15.08 -22.21 -9.25
N GLY A 228 -15.79 -23.17 -9.84
CA GLY A 228 -15.62 -23.51 -11.26
C GLY A 228 -16.01 -22.38 -12.23
N GLU A 229 -16.93 -21.49 -11.85
CA GLU A 229 -17.30 -20.31 -12.63
C GLU A 229 -16.25 -19.20 -12.50
N GLU A 230 -15.85 -18.91 -11.26
CA GLU A 230 -14.82 -17.91 -10.95
C GLU A 230 -13.46 -18.27 -11.56
N LYS A 231 -13.13 -19.56 -11.69
CA LYS A 231 -11.93 -20.01 -12.43
C LYS A 231 -11.95 -19.57 -13.89
N ARG A 232 -13.09 -19.68 -14.56
CA ARG A 232 -13.22 -19.29 -15.98
C ARG A 232 -13.16 -17.76 -16.13
N GLU A 233 -13.85 -17.05 -15.25
CA GLU A 233 -13.81 -15.57 -15.23
C GLU A 233 -12.39 -15.07 -14.97
N PHE A 234 -11.71 -15.64 -13.97
CA PHE A 234 -10.31 -15.32 -13.68
C PHE A 234 -9.40 -15.54 -14.90
N GLU A 235 -9.51 -16.68 -15.58
CA GLU A 235 -8.69 -17.01 -16.75
C GLU A 235 -8.94 -16.05 -17.94
N GLU A 236 -10.14 -15.52 -18.07
CA GLU A 236 -10.46 -14.52 -19.10
C GLU A 236 -9.84 -13.16 -18.75
N VAL A 237 -10.05 -12.71 -17.51
CA VAL A 237 -9.54 -11.43 -17.00
C VAL A 237 -8.02 -11.39 -17.00
N ASP A 238 -7.37 -12.44 -16.49
CA ASP A 238 -5.90 -12.53 -16.42
C ASP A 238 -5.28 -12.53 -17.83
N ARG A 239 -5.95 -13.17 -18.80
CA ARG A 239 -5.50 -13.14 -20.19
C ARG A 239 -5.62 -11.74 -20.81
N GLN A 240 -6.70 -11.02 -20.53
CA GLN A 240 -6.88 -9.65 -21.03
C GLN A 240 -5.82 -8.71 -20.44
N LEU A 241 -5.55 -8.81 -19.13
CA LEU A 241 -4.55 -7.97 -18.47
C LEU A 241 -3.13 -8.24 -19.01
N ARG A 242 -2.76 -9.51 -19.22
CA ARG A 242 -1.46 -9.86 -19.81
C ARG A 242 -1.35 -9.48 -21.29
N GLY A 243 -2.43 -9.61 -22.05
CA GLY A 243 -2.44 -9.18 -23.45
C GLY A 243 -2.19 -7.68 -23.60
N MET A 244 -2.73 -6.87 -22.68
CA MET A 244 -2.48 -5.42 -22.67
C MET A 244 -1.03 -5.07 -22.32
N THR A 245 -0.39 -5.82 -21.42
CA THR A 245 1.03 -5.60 -21.10
C THR A 245 1.93 -5.98 -22.27
N ASP A 246 1.67 -7.11 -22.94
CA ASP A 246 2.48 -7.58 -24.07
C ASP A 246 2.38 -6.63 -25.28
N GLU A 247 1.19 -6.08 -25.56
CA GLU A 247 1.00 -5.08 -26.62
C GLU A 247 1.72 -3.76 -26.32
N TRP A 248 1.72 -3.31 -25.06
CA TRP A 248 2.42 -2.10 -24.64
C TRP A 248 3.95 -2.25 -24.73
N GLU A 249 4.50 -3.40 -24.31
CA GLU A 249 5.92 -3.71 -24.47
C GLU A 249 6.33 -3.74 -25.95
N HIS A 250 5.51 -4.32 -26.82
CA HIS A 250 5.78 -4.37 -28.26
C HIS A 250 5.75 -2.99 -28.94
N GLU A 251 4.83 -2.09 -28.58
CA GLU A 251 4.80 -0.74 -29.15
C GLU A 251 5.97 0.12 -28.66
N HIS A 252 6.41 -0.01 -27.41
CA HIS A 252 7.45 0.84 -26.83
C HIS A 252 8.89 0.35 -27.06
N HIS A 253 9.08 -0.90 -27.51
CA HIS A 253 10.36 -1.35 -28.05
C HIS A 253 10.66 -0.82 -29.45
N HIS A 254 9.65 -0.37 -30.21
CA HIS A 254 9.87 0.22 -31.54
C HIS A 254 10.27 1.71 -31.52
N ASP A 255 9.89 2.46 -30.48
CA ASP A 255 10.26 3.88 -30.36
C ASP A 255 11.69 4.12 -29.85
N HIS A 256 12.32 3.13 -29.21
CA HIS A 256 13.71 3.24 -28.78
C HIS A 256 14.73 3.08 -29.92
N ASP A 257 14.37 2.37 -30.99
CA ASP A 257 15.25 2.20 -32.15
C ASP A 257 15.21 3.41 -33.10
N GLU A 258 14.13 4.20 -33.14
CA GLU A 258 14.07 5.40 -34.01
C GLU A 258 14.81 6.62 -33.44
N PHE A 259 14.94 6.74 -32.11
CA PHE A 259 15.63 7.88 -31.49
C PHE A 259 17.17 7.80 -31.55
N GLU A 260 17.76 6.60 -31.67
CA GLU A 260 19.21 6.46 -31.86
C GLU A 260 19.67 6.69 -33.31
N HIS A 261 18.75 6.69 -34.29
CA HIS A 261 19.09 6.86 -35.70
C HIS A 261 19.15 8.30 -36.19
N GLU A 262 18.56 9.29 -35.49
CA GLU A 262 18.59 10.69 -35.95
C GLU A 262 19.77 11.54 -35.44
N HIS A 263 20.54 11.09 -34.45
CA HIS A 263 21.66 11.88 -33.91
C HIS A 263 23.06 11.53 -34.46
N HIS A 264 23.14 10.68 -35.48
CA HIS A 264 24.40 10.23 -36.06
C HIS A 264 24.74 10.83 -37.44
N PHE A 265 24.33 12.07 -37.74
CA PHE A 265 24.82 12.79 -38.93
C PHE A 265 25.08 14.27 -38.66
N HIS A 266 26.20 14.59 -38.00
CA HIS A 266 26.99 15.79 -38.32
C HIS A 266 28.38 15.70 -37.69
N ARG A 267 29.28 14.99 -38.36
CA ARG A 267 30.72 15.16 -38.16
C ARG A 267 31.47 15.02 -39.49
N TYR A 268 32.09 16.13 -39.87
CA TYR A 268 33.13 16.33 -40.89
C TYR A 268 32.74 16.21 -42.37
N GLU A 269 32.81 17.35 -43.09
CA GLU A 269 33.82 17.55 -44.15
C GLU A 269 33.88 19.03 -44.61
N HIS A 270 35.12 19.53 -44.72
CA HIS A 270 35.64 20.78 -45.30
C HIS A 270 35.46 22.13 -44.60
#